data_AF-A0A2V6FAD4-F1
#
_entry.id   AF-A0A2V6FAD4-F1
#
_cell.length_a   1.000
_cell.length_b   1.000
_cell.length_c   1.000
_cell.angle_alpha   90.00
_cell.angle_beta   90.00
_cell.angle_gamma   90.00
#
_symmetry.space_group_name_H-M   'P 1'
#
loop_
_entity.id
_entity.type
_entity.pdbx_description
1 polymer ?
#
loop_
_entity_poly.entity_id
_entity_poly.type
_entity_poly.pdbx_seq_one_letter_code
_entity_poly.pdbx_strand_id
1 'polypeptide(L)'
;MHPELRARFNADFTPEKYAALLRCVNETEKWPADFRISETPIFLTREFHDELVEAANEIVGKTRTSEFARHAATAIPPGLEVPNETAHPAFLVVDFGICTVQNRLAPRLIELQAFPSLYGFQLLALGCMRKAYPAIPRRWTSAFGGMQDDDYLKLLRKTIVADSDPQNVILLEIDPAKQKTRVDFACTESMLGISPVSVTDISKRGRQLFYRRDGREVPIERIYNRVIFDELLRRPELNLPFSFQE
;
A
#
# COMPACT_ATOMS: atom_id res chain seq x y z
N MET A 1 2.98 13.79 -20.36
CA MET A 1 4.25 13.50 -19.66
C MET A 1 5.16 14.70 -19.75
N HIS A 2 5.90 15.05 -18.69
CA HIS A 2 6.78 16.22 -18.66
C HIS A 2 7.99 16.01 -19.59
N PRO A 3 8.06 16.71 -20.74
CA PRO A 3 9.02 16.39 -21.79
C PRO A 3 10.46 16.72 -21.40
N GLU A 4 10.69 17.88 -20.76
CA GLU A 4 12.04 18.31 -20.37
C GLU A 4 12.66 17.40 -19.30
N LEU A 5 11.89 17.03 -18.27
CA LEU A 5 12.37 16.09 -17.24
C LEU A 5 12.60 14.69 -17.81
N ARG A 6 11.73 14.23 -18.72
CA ARG A 6 11.95 12.99 -19.44
C ARG A 6 13.26 13.04 -20.23
N ALA A 7 13.49 14.11 -21.00
CA ALA A 7 14.73 14.28 -21.77
C ALA A 7 15.97 14.31 -20.86
N ARG A 8 15.90 15.07 -19.75
CA ARG A 8 16.99 15.14 -18.77
C ARG A 8 17.27 13.80 -18.11
N PHE A 9 16.23 13.05 -17.73
CA PHE A 9 16.39 11.71 -17.16
C PHE A 9 17.04 10.77 -18.17
N ASN A 10 16.58 10.78 -19.43
CA ASN A 10 17.13 9.91 -20.47
C ASN A 10 18.61 10.20 -20.75
N ALA A 11 19.00 11.49 -20.75
CA ALA A 11 20.40 11.88 -20.94
C ALA A 11 21.31 11.52 -19.75
N ASP A 12 20.74 11.44 -18.54
CA ASP A 12 21.47 11.10 -17.31
C ASP A 12 21.48 9.59 -17.01
N PHE A 13 20.59 8.82 -17.62
CA PHE A 13 20.42 7.39 -17.35
C PHE A 13 21.64 6.57 -17.78
N THR A 14 22.07 5.65 -16.91
CA THR A 14 23.05 4.61 -17.26
C THR A 14 22.70 3.27 -16.61
N PRO A 15 23.14 2.13 -17.18
CA PRO A 15 22.96 0.81 -16.55
C PRO A 15 23.53 0.74 -15.12
N GLU A 16 24.61 1.45 -14.83
CA GLU A 16 25.25 1.48 -13.50
C GLU A 16 24.35 2.17 -12.47
N LYS A 17 23.64 3.24 -12.86
CA LYS A 17 22.66 3.90 -12.00
C LYS A 17 21.44 3.02 -11.76
N TYR A 18 20.99 2.29 -12.78
CA TYR A 18 19.94 1.29 -12.58
C TYR A 18 20.38 0.16 -11.65
N ALA A 19 21.61 -0.34 -11.79
CA ALA A 19 22.17 -1.31 -10.85
C ALA A 19 22.27 -0.75 -9.42
N ALA A 20 22.54 0.56 -9.27
CA ALA A 20 22.52 1.22 -7.97
C ALA A 20 21.10 1.33 -7.38
N LEU A 21 20.08 1.59 -8.20
CA LEU A 21 18.67 1.52 -7.78
C LEU A 21 18.33 0.11 -7.27
N LEU A 22 18.67 -0.92 -8.04
CA LEU A 22 18.40 -2.31 -7.67
C LEU A 22 19.10 -2.71 -6.37
N ARG A 23 20.37 -2.33 -6.17
CA ARG A 23 21.07 -2.56 -4.89
C ARG A 23 20.37 -1.84 -3.74
N CYS A 24 20.06 -0.56 -3.91
CA CYS A 24 19.36 0.22 -2.88
C CYS A 24 18.04 -0.46 -2.46
N VAL A 25 17.20 -0.86 -3.43
CA VAL A 25 15.92 -1.51 -3.12
C VAL A 25 16.10 -2.86 -2.43
N ASN A 26 17.05 -3.68 -2.88
CA ASN A 26 17.20 -5.05 -2.39
C ASN A 26 18.02 -5.17 -1.10
N GLU A 27 18.79 -4.15 -0.73
CA GLU A 27 19.69 -4.17 0.43
C GLU A 27 19.24 -3.26 1.59
N THR A 28 18.23 -2.39 1.38
CA THR A 28 17.78 -1.47 2.44
C THR A 28 16.99 -2.18 3.55
N GLU A 29 16.16 -3.15 3.18
CA GLU A 29 15.26 -3.84 4.10
C GLU A 29 15.65 -5.30 4.27
N LYS A 30 15.12 -5.95 5.32
CA LYS A 30 15.41 -7.37 5.62
C LYS A 30 15.03 -8.35 4.50
N TRP A 31 14.16 -7.95 3.57
CA TRP A 31 13.76 -8.75 2.42
C TRP A 31 13.93 -7.94 1.12
N PRO A 32 14.44 -8.58 0.04
CA PRO A 32 14.55 -7.95 -1.27
C PRO A 32 13.20 -7.86 -1.98
N ALA A 33 13.16 -7.13 -3.09
CA ALA A 33 12.00 -7.15 -3.98
C ALA A 33 12.02 -8.43 -4.84
N ASP A 34 10.99 -9.28 -4.69
CA ASP A 34 10.83 -10.51 -5.49
C ASP A 34 10.10 -10.26 -6.83
N PHE A 35 10.14 -9.02 -7.31
CA PHE A 35 9.52 -8.57 -8.55
C PHE A 35 10.42 -7.55 -9.26
N ARG A 36 10.14 -7.32 -10.55
CA ARG A 36 10.95 -6.41 -11.36
C ARG A 36 10.69 -4.96 -10.96
N ILE A 37 11.77 -4.19 -10.85
CA ILE A 37 11.71 -2.75 -10.61
C ILE A 37 11.89 -2.06 -11.95
N SER A 38 11.01 -1.11 -12.28
CA SER A 38 11.19 -0.30 -13.48
C SER A 38 12.43 0.58 -13.33
N GLU A 39 13.23 0.64 -14.38
CA GLU A 39 14.43 1.46 -14.45
C GLU A 39 14.12 2.97 -14.44
N THR A 40 12.88 3.36 -14.73
CA THR A 40 12.51 4.77 -14.91
C THR A 40 11.19 5.13 -14.25
N PRO A 41 11.08 6.30 -13.60
CA PRO A 41 9.80 6.81 -13.13
C PRO A 41 8.99 7.41 -14.29
N ILE A 42 7.72 7.72 -14.03
CA ILE A 42 6.89 8.56 -14.89
C ILE A 42 6.95 10.02 -14.39
N PHE A 43 7.11 10.97 -15.29
CA PHE A 43 7.05 12.41 -14.98
C PHE A 43 5.72 12.98 -15.48
N LEU A 44 4.81 13.31 -14.58
CA LEU A 44 3.52 13.91 -14.91
C LEU A 44 3.69 15.42 -15.15
N THR A 45 2.93 15.98 -16.10
CA THR A 45 2.78 17.44 -16.16
C THR A 45 1.76 17.87 -15.11
N ARG A 46 1.72 19.16 -14.76
CA ARG A 46 0.72 19.68 -13.82
C ARG A 46 -0.70 19.42 -14.30
N GLU A 47 -0.94 19.67 -15.60
CA GLU A 47 -2.27 19.52 -16.20
C GLU A 47 -2.77 18.08 -16.11
N PHE A 48 -1.93 17.10 -16.44
CA PHE A 48 -2.31 15.69 -16.38
C PHE A 48 -2.40 15.17 -14.94
N HIS A 49 -1.57 15.67 -14.04
CA HIS A 49 -1.69 15.43 -12.60
C HIS A 49 -3.05 15.90 -12.07
N ASP A 50 -3.47 17.13 -12.42
CA ASP A 50 -4.73 17.70 -11.94
C ASP A 50 -5.93 16.92 -12.50
N GLU A 51 -5.88 16.50 -13.77
CA GLU A 51 -6.91 15.63 -14.40
C GLU A 51 -7.03 14.26 -13.68
N LEU A 52 -5.90 13.65 -13.31
CA LEU A 52 -5.88 12.39 -12.53
C LEU A 52 -6.50 12.56 -11.14
N VAL A 53 -6.13 13.63 -10.43
CA VAL A 53 -6.63 13.90 -9.08
C VAL A 53 -8.12 14.21 -9.09
N GLU A 54 -8.58 15.00 -10.06
CA GLU A 54 -10.01 15.30 -10.23
C GLU A 54 -10.81 14.03 -10.50
N ALA A 55 -10.36 13.20 -11.45
CA ALA A 55 -11.02 11.93 -11.76
C ALA A 55 -11.05 10.98 -10.55
N ALA A 56 -9.94 10.86 -9.82
CA ALA A 56 -9.88 10.05 -8.60
C ALA A 56 -10.85 10.57 -7.54
N ASN A 57 -10.89 11.88 -7.29
CA ASN A 57 -11.79 12.49 -6.31
C ASN A 57 -13.26 12.32 -6.68
N GLU A 58 -13.62 12.44 -7.97
CA GLU A 58 -14.99 12.20 -8.43
C GLU A 58 -15.41 10.75 -8.18
N ILE A 59 -14.54 9.79 -8.50
CA ILE A 59 -14.78 8.36 -8.27
C ILE A 59 -14.94 8.07 -6.77
N VAL A 60 -14.00 8.54 -5.95
CA VAL A 60 -14.02 8.39 -4.48
C VAL A 60 -15.27 9.05 -3.89
N GLY A 61 -15.73 10.18 -4.43
CA GLY A 61 -16.96 10.84 -4.00
C GLY A 61 -18.19 9.95 -4.17
N LYS A 62 -18.26 9.19 -5.27
CA LYS A 62 -19.38 8.27 -5.56
C LYS A 62 -19.41 7.07 -4.61
N THR A 63 -18.25 6.57 -4.17
CA THR A 63 -18.17 5.42 -3.24
C THR A 63 -18.53 5.77 -1.79
N ARG A 64 -18.62 7.05 -1.46
CA ARG A 64 -18.89 7.54 -0.09
C ARG A 64 -20.36 7.87 0.19
N THR A 65 -21.27 7.42 -0.68
CA THR A 65 -22.70 7.64 -0.54
C THR A 65 -23.38 6.47 0.19
N SER A 66 -24.48 6.75 0.91
CA SER A 66 -25.28 5.70 1.55
C SER A 66 -25.92 4.74 0.53
N GLU A 67 -26.23 5.24 -0.66
CA GLU A 67 -26.69 4.42 -1.78
C GLU A 67 -25.62 3.43 -2.24
N PHE A 68 -24.38 3.89 -2.43
CA PHE A 68 -23.28 3.00 -2.75
C PHE A 68 -23.08 1.94 -1.68
N ALA A 69 -23.06 2.33 -0.40
CA ALA A 69 -22.88 1.39 0.71
C ALA A 69 -23.97 0.28 0.72
N ARG A 70 -25.23 0.67 0.50
CA ARG A 70 -26.35 -0.29 0.41
C ARG A 70 -26.22 -1.21 -0.80
N HIS A 71 -25.73 -0.72 -1.94
CA HIS A 71 -25.50 -1.56 -3.11
C HIS A 71 -24.31 -2.51 -2.90
N ALA A 72 -23.18 -1.98 -2.42
CA ALA A 72 -21.96 -2.74 -2.15
C ALA A 72 -22.18 -3.88 -1.15
N ALA A 73 -23.00 -3.68 -0.11
CA ALA A 73 -23.35 -4.74 0.84
C ALA A 73 -23.95 -5.99 0.18
N THR A 74 -24.67 -5.83 -0.93
CA THR A 74 -25.27 -6.97 -1.67
C THR A 74 -24.26 -7.76 -2.49
N ALA A 75 -23.05 -7.22 -2.71
CA ALA A 75 -21.98 -7.88 -3.44
C ALA A 75 -21.07 -8.73 -2.54
N ILE A 76 -21.22 -8.65 -1.22
CA ILE A 76 -20.44 -9.46 -0.27
C ILE A 76 -20.99 -10.90 -0.30
N PRO A 77 -20.15 -11.92 -0.57
CA PRO A 77 -20.59 -13.31 -0.52
C PRO A 77 -21.07 -13.70 0.88
N PRO A 78 -22.13 -14.53 0.99
CA PRO A 78 -22.63 -14.98 2.29
C PRO A 78 -21.55 -15.65 3.13
N GLY A 79 -21.42 -15.23 4.39
CA GLY A 79 -20.41 -15.73 5.34
C GLY A 79 -19.07 -15.01 5.28
N LEU A 80 -18.88 -14.03 4.39
CA LEU A 80 -17.68 -13.19 4.32
C LEU A 80 -17.91 -11.77 4.84
N GLU A 81 -19.06 -11.51 5.44
CA GLU A 81 -19.34 -10.25 6.11
C GLU A 81 -18.40 -10.06 7.30
N VAL A 82 -17.74 -8.90 7.39
CA VAL A 82 -16.93 -8.53 8.55
C VAL A 82 -17.73 -7.50 9.36
N PRO A 83 -18.06 -7.79 10.64
CA PRO A 83 -18.87 -6.88 11.44
C PRO A 83 -18.08 -5.61 11.81
N ASN A 84 -18.81 -4.56 12.18
CA ASN A 84 -18.25 -3.29 12.66
C ASN A 84 -17.35 -2.56 11.64
N GLU A 85 -17.66 -2.65 10.36
CA GLU A 85 -17.02 -1.84 9.33
C GLU A 85 -17.17 -0.34 9.62
N THR A 86 -16.10 0.42 9.43
CA THR A 86 -16.11 1.87 9.56
C THR A 86 -16.80 2.53 8.36
N ALA A 87 -17.67 3.51 8.60
CA ALA A 87 -18.35 4.25 7.52
C ALA A 87 -17.41 5.00 6.56
N HIS A 88 -16.17 5.28 6.99
CA HIS A 88 -15.14 5.90 6.16
C HIS A 88 -14.04 4.88 5.86
N PRO A 89 -13.80 4.50 4.58
CA PRO A 89 -12.73 3.57 4.25
C PRO A 89 -11.36 4.19 4.57
N ALA A 90 -10.50 3.43 5.24
CA ALA A 90 -9.15 3.89 5.57
C ALA A 90 -8.24 3.94 4.33
N PHE A 91 -8.47 3.05 3.37
CA PHE A 91 -7.70 2.92 2.14
C PHE A 91 -8.63 2.77 0.94
N LEU A 92 -8.25 3.41 -0.16
CA LEU A 92 -8.91 3.29 -1.45
C LEU A 92 -7.89 3.61 -2.53
N VAL A 93 -7.83 2.76 -3.54
CA VAL A 93 -6.91 2.85 -4.68
C VAL A 93 -7.75 2.91 -5.94
N VAL A 94 -7.39 3.83 -6.83
CA VAL A 94 -8.01 4.00 -8.14
C VAL A 94 -6.92 3.84 -9.18
N ASP A 95 -7.02 2.78 -9.96
CA ASP A 95 -6.00 2.44 -10.94
C ASP A 95 -6.40 2.98 -12.31
N PHE A 96 -5.49 3.78 -12.90
CA PHE A 96 -5.69 4.40 -14.21
C PHE A 96 -4.67 3.88 -15.23
N GLY A 97 -5.18 3.51 -16.41
CA GLY A 97 -4.39 3.43 -17.62
C GLY A 97 -4.20 4.82 -18.21
N ILE A 98 -2.99 5.11 -18.69
CA ILE A 98 -2.70 6.34 -19.46
C ILE A 98 -2.89 6.02 -20.94
N CYS A 99 -3.94 6.56 -21.56
CA CYS A 99 -4.28 6.30 -22.96
C CYS A 99 -4.09 7.55 -23.83
N THR A 100 -3.94 7.37 -25.13
CA THR A 100 -3.97 8.47 -26.10
C THR A 100 -5.38 8.60 -26.69
N VAL A 101 -5.98 9.79 -26.55
CA VAL A 101 -7.28 10.14 -27.10
C VAL A 101 -7.12 11.44 -27.88
N GLN A 102 -7.40 11.41 -29.19
CA GLN A 102 -7.23 12.59 -30.07
C GLN A 102 -5.84 13.26 -29.91
N ASN A 103 -4.78 12.45 -29.88
CA ASN A 103 -3.39 12.87 -29.67
C ASN A 103 -3.06 13.54 -28.30
N ARG A 104 -3.97 13.47 -27.33
CA ARG A 104 -3.75 13.89 -25.93
C ARG A 104 -3.70 12.68 -25.00
N LEU A 105 -2.90 12.73 -23.95
CA LEU A 105 -2.95 11.73 -22.88
C LEU A 105 -4.21 11.94 -22.04
N ALA A 106 -4.93 10.85 -21.76
CA ALA A 106 -6.12 10.85 -20.91
C ALA A 106 -6.11 9.65 -19.96
N PRO A 107 -6.51 9.81 -18.69
CA PRO A 107 -6.67 8.69 -17.79
C PRO A 107 -7.92 7.86 -18.16
N ARG A 108 -7.80 6.54 -18.03
CA ARG A 108 -8.89 5.57 -18.18
C ARG A 108 -8.91 4.68 -16.97
N LEU A 109 -10.05 4.65 -16.28
CA LEU A 109 -10.25 3.78 -15.14
C LEU A 109 -10.03 2.33 -15.54
N ILE A 110 -9.20 1.63 -14.77
CA ILE A 110 -8.99 0.18 -14.88
C ILE A 110 -9.79 -0.50 -13.78
N GLU A 111 -9.50 -0.16 -12.53
CA GLU A 111 -10.13 -0.79 -11.37
C GLU A 111 -10.15 0.14 -10.15
N LEU A 112 -11.00 -0.23 -9.19
CA LEU A 112 -11.04 0.35 -7.85
C LEU A 112 -10.83 -0.79 -6.86
N GLN A 113 -9.95 -0.58 -5.88
CA GLN A 113 -9.70 -1.55 -4.83
C GLN A 113 -9.47 -0.87 -3.48
N ALA A 114 -9.80 -1.55 -2.39
CA ALA A 114 -9.50 -1.10 -1.03
C ALA A 114 -8.39 -1.93 -0.36
N PHE A 115 -7.72 -2.81 -1.12
CA PHE A 115 -6.65 -3.65 -0.59
C PHE A 115 -5.38 -2.82 -0.36
N PRO A 116 -4.90 -2.68 0.88
CA PRO A 116 -3.91 -1.67 1.16
C PRO A 116 -2.48 -2.22 0.99
N SER A 117 -2.00 -2.24 -0.26
CA SER A 117 -0.70 -2.83 -0.59
C SER A 117 0.33 -1.84 -1.11
N LEU A 118 1.61 -2.11 -0.84
CA LEU A 118 2.79 -1.43 -1.40
C LEU A 118 3.04 0.01 -0.92
N TYR A 119 2.28 0.53 0.04
CA TYR A 119 2.44 1.90 0.56
C TYR A 119 3.84 2.17 1.15
N GLY A 120 4.42 1.20 1.87
CA GLY A 120 5.77 1.34 2.43
C GLY A 120 6.83 1.20 1.33
N PHE A 121 6.66 0.19 0.47
CA PHE A 121 7.58 -0.08 -0.64
C PHE A 121 7.67 1.10 -1.63
N GLN A 122 6.55 1.74 -1.97
CA GLN A 122 6.52 2.88 -2.90
C GLN A 122 7.38 4.06 -2.38
N LEU A 123 7.31 4.36 -1.09
CA LEU A 123 8.11 5.42 -0.48
C LEU A 123 9.61 5.07 -0.48
N LEU A 124 9.95 3.81 -0.14
CA LEU A 124 11.33 3.31 -0.24
C LEU A 124 11.85 3.43 -1.68
N ALA A 125 11.09 2.94 -2.66
CA ALA A 125 11.46 2.95 -4.07
C ALA A 125 11.71 4.37 -4.58
N LEU A 126 10.85 5.33 -4.23
CA LEU A 126 11.04 6.75 -4.55
C LEU A 126 12.33 7.31 -3.94
N GLY A 127 12.63 6.97 -2.69
CA GLY A 127 13.88 7.33 -2.02
C GLY A 127 15.10 6.77 -2.76
N CYS A 128 15.08 5.48 -3.11
CA CYS A 128 16.15 4.83 -3.86
C CYS A 128 16.31 5.41 -5.27
N MET A 129 15.22 5.72 -5.98
CA MET A 129 15.28 6.35 -7.30
C MET A 129 15.95 7.72 -7.24
N ARG A 130 15.61 8.58 -6.26
CA ARG A 130 16.24 9.90 -6.09
C ARG A 130 17.72 9.80 -5.70
N LYS A 131 18.13 8.75 -4.99
CA LYS A 131 19.54 8.47 -4.69
C LYS A 131 20.30 8.03 -5.94
N ALA A 132 19.71 7.15 -6.75
CA ALA A 132 20.34 6.59 -7.95
C ALA A 132 20.38 7.56 -9.13
N TYR A 133 19.38 8.44 -9.26
CA TYR A 133 19.17 9.32 -10.41
C TYR A 133 19.14 10.80 -9.99
N PRO A 134 20.29 11.50 -10.03
CA PRO A 134 20.37 12.94 -9.75
C PRO A 134 19.47 13.80 -10.66
N ALA A 135 19.10 13.29 -11.84
CA ALA A 135 18.15 13.95 -12.74
C ALA A 135 16.73 14.10 -12.16
N ILE A 136 16.36 13.35 -11.12
CA ILE A 136 15.10 13.50 -10.40
C ILE A 136 15.27 14.62 -9.35
N PRO A 137 14.52 15.73 -9.43
CA PRO A 137 14.64 16.79 -8.44
C PRO A 137 14.30 16.30 -7.02
N ARG A 138 15.06 16.75 -6.02
CA ARG A 138 14.90 16.27 -4.63
C ARG A 138 13.49 16.51 -4.05
N ARG A 139 12.83 17.60 -4.46
CA ARG A 139 11.48 18.00 -4.01
C ARG A 139 10.34 17.38 -4.84
N TRP A 140 10.66 16.59 -5.86
CA TRP A 140 9.64 15.82 -6.58
C TRP A 140 9.26 14.60 -5.75
N THR A 141 7.97 14.34 -5.71
CA THR A 141 7.36 13.27 -4.91
C THR A 141 6.31 12.54 -5.74
N SER A 142 5.99 11.31 -5.34
CA SER A 142 4.86 10.55 -5.88
C SER A 142 3.54 10.86 -5.16
N ALA A 143 3.55 11.69 -4.12
CA ALA A 143 2.36 12.10 -3.39
C ALA A 143 1.66 13.30 -4.07
N PHE A 144 0.34 13.34 -3.92
CA PHE A 144 -0.53 14.41 -4.44
C PHE A 144 -0.85 15.44 -3.34
N GLY A 145 -1.45 16.57 -3.72
CA GLY A 145 -1.91 17.57 -2.75
C GLY A 145 -0.79 18.38 -2.06
N GLY A 146 0.41 18.39 -2.64
CA GLY A 146 1.57 19.12 -2.10
C GLY A 146 2.29 18.42 -0.95
N MET A 147 1.87 17.20 -0.58
CA MET A 147 2.53 16.38 0.44
C MET A 147 3.97 16.07 0.04
N GLN A 148 4.87 16.12 1.02
CA GLN A 148 6.22 15.56 0.91
C GLN A 148 6.30 14.22 1.65
N ASP A 149 7.46 13.57 1.58
CA ASP A 149 7.68 12.25 2.16
C ASP A 149 7.30 12.18 3.66
N ASP A 150 7.65 13.22 4.43
CA ASP A 150 7.32 13.30 5.85
C ASP A 150 5.81 13.42 6.10
N ASP A 151 5.09 14.14 5.24
CA ASP A 151 3.63 14.29 5.34
C ASP A 151 2.94 12.97 5.00
N TYR A 152 3.42 12.28 3.97
CA TYR A 152 2.95 10.96 3.60
C TYR A 152 3.17 9.96 4.74
N LEU A 153 4.36 9.93 5.35
CA LEU A 153 4.65 9.04 6.47
C LEU A 153 3.78 9.35 7.69
N LYS A 154 3.56 10.64 8.01
CA LYS A 154 2.64 11.05 9.07
C LYS A 154 1.22 10.58 8.81
N LEU A 155 0.73 10.73 7.57
CA LEU A 155 -0.60 10.28 7.17
C LEU A 155 -0.72 8.76 7.29
N LEU A 156 0.25 8.01 6.79
CA LEU A 156 0.28 6.56 6.85
C LEU A 156 0.28 6.06 8.32
N ARG A 157 1.11 6.67 9.18
CA ARG A 157 1.15 6.37 10.62
C ARG A 157 -0.17 6.70 11.30
N LYS A 158 -0.77 7.86 11.02
CA LYS A 158 -2.07 8.26 11.57
C LYS A 158 -3.16 7.26 11.20
N THR A 159 -3.18 6.77 9.96
CA THR A 159 -4.18 5.82 9.49
C THR A 159 -3.99 4.43 10.11
N ILE A 160 -2.77 3.91 10.10
CA ILE A 160 -2.48 2.53 10.54
C ILE A 160 -2.36 2.43 12.05
N VAL A 161 -1.50 3.25 12.66
CA VAL A 161 -1.16 3.17 14.08
C VAL A 161 -2.12 4.01 14.94
N ALA A 162 -2.54 5.17 14.43
CA ALA A 162 -3.35 6.14 15.18
C ALA A 162 -2.71 6.46 16.55
N ASP A 163 -3.50 6.37 17.63
CA ASP A 163 -3.08 6.68 19.01
C ASP A 163 -2.58 5.43 19.78
N SER A 164 -2.52 4.26 19.13
CA SER A 164 -2.05 3.01 19.75
C SER A 164 -0.52 2.96 19.86
N ASP A 165 -0.01 2.18 20.82
CA ASP A 165 1.39 1.76 20.81
C ASP A 165 1.64 0.91 19.54
N PRO A 166 2.69 1.19 18.72
CA PRO A 166 3.03 0.35 17.57
C PRO A 166 3.16 -1.14 17.87
N GLN A 167 3.53 -1.52 19.11
CA GLN A 167 3.57 -2.93 19.52
C GLN A 167 2.19 -3.57 19.56
N ASN A 168 1.12 -2.80 19.76
CA ASN A 168 -0.25 -3.27 19.80
C ASN A 168 -0.92 -3.21 18.43
N VAL A 169 -0.17 -2.85 17.38
CA VAL A 169 -0.63 -2.79 15.99
C VAL A 169 0.13 -3.82 15.17
N ILE A 170 -0.58 -4.64 14.41
CA ILE A 170 0.02 -5.68 13.58
C ILE A 170 -0.33 -5.48 12.10
N LEU A 171 0.56 -5.91 11.21
CA LEU A 171 0.25 -6.17 9.82
C LEU A 171 -0.13 -7.66 9.71
N LEU A 172 -1.42 -7.94 9.53
CA LEU A 172 -1.92 -9.31 9.52
C LEU A 172 -1.92 -9.89 8.10
N GLU A 173 -1.35 -11.06 7.92
CA GLU A 173 -1.31 -11.79 6.64
C GLU A 173 -1.37 -13.31 6.92
N ILE A 174 -1.63 -14.15 5.91
CA ILE A 174 -1.63 -15.62 6.03
C ILE A 174 -0.22 -16.18 6.28
N ASP A 175 0.73 -15.88 5.39
CA ASP A 175 2.11 -16.36 5.38
C ASP A 175 3.08 -15.18 5.03
N PRO A 176 3.31 -14.20 5.94
CA PRO A 176 3.96 -12.93 5.60
C PRO A 176 5.31 -13.07 4.88
N ALA A 177 6.13 -14.07 5.28
CA ALA A 177 7.46 -14.29 4.73
C ALA A 177 7.48 -14.92 3.32
N LYS A 178 6.34 -15.48 2.87
CA LYS A 178 6.19 -16.13 1.54
C LYS A 178 5.56 -15.20 0.51
N GLN A 179 5.03 -14.05 0.93
CA GLN A 179 4.41 -13.10 0.02
C GLN A 179 5.42 -12.49 -0.95
N LYS A 180 5.06 -12.38 -2.23
CA LYS A 180 5.90 -11.71 -3.25
C LYS A 180 6.16 -10.25 -2.93
N THR A 181 5.26 -9.64 -2.16
CA THR A 181 5.33 -8.24 -1.75
C THR A 181 5.90 -8.07 -0.34
N ARG A 182 6.54 -9.09 0.24
CA ARG A 182 7.08 -9.06 1.61
C ARG A 182 8.02 -7.88 1.89
N VAL A 183 8.75 -7.36 0.89
CA VAL A 183 9.54 -6.13 1.01
C VAL A 183 8.70 -4.95 1.53
N ASP A 184 7.43 -4.83 1.14
CA ASP A 184 6.50 -3.83 1.65
C ASP A 184 6.21 -4.00 3.14
N PHE A 185 6.16 -5.24 3.62
CA PHE A 185 5.97 -5.52 5.04
C PHE A 185 7.19 -5.12 5.84
N ALA A 186 8.40 -5.39 5.31
CA ALA A 186 9.64 -4.92 5.91
C ALA A 186 9.71 -3.38 5.95
N CYS A 187 9.39 -2.71 4.84
CA CYS A 187 9.31 -1.25 4.79
C CYS A 187 8.32 -0.72 5.84
N THR A 188 7.14 -1.31 5.92
CA THR A 188 6.08 -0.88 6.86
C THR A 188 6.52 -1.07 8.31
N GLU A 189 7.18 -2.18 8.62
CA GLU A 189 7.75 -2.44 9.95
C GLU A 189 8.82 -1.41 10.31
N SER A 190 9.80 -1.17 9.43
CA SER A 190 10.86 -0.17 9.61
C SER A 190 10.31 1.24 9.78
N MET A 191 9.27 1.61 9.02
CA MET A 191 8.68 2.95 9.03
C MET A 191 7.73 3.20 10.21
N LEU A 192 6.95 2.20 10.64
CA LEU A 192 5.86 2.39 11.60
C LEU A 192 6.12 1.72 12.96
N GLY A 193 7.00 0.73 13.02
CA GLY A 193 7.30 -0.06 14.22
C GLY A 193 6.34 -1.24 14.47
N ILE A 194 5.47 -1.54 13.49
CA ILE A 194 4.45 -2.60 13.58
C ILE A 194 4.98 -3.94 13.07
N SER A 195 4.54 -5.05 13.65
CA SER A 195 5.02 -6.38 13.27
C SER A 195 4.15 -7.04 12.19
N PRO A 196 4.74 -7.63 11.14
CA PRO A 196 4.04 -8.58 10.27
C PRO A 196 3.76 -9.89 11.04
N VAL A 197 2.50 -10.32 11.10
CA VAL A 197 2.05 -11.46 11.91
C VAL A 197 1.17 -12.37 11.05
N SER A 198 1.39 -13.69 11.16
CA SER A 198 0.53 -14.68 10.50
C SER A 198 -0.81 -14.82 11.22
N VAL A 199 -1.90 -15.06 10.48
CA VAL A 199 -3.19 -15.48 11.04
C VAL A 199 -3.08 -16.69 11.98
N THR A 200 -2.10 -17.58 11.80
CA THR A 200 -1.91 -18.75 12.67
C THR A 200 -1.16 -18.43 13.97
N ASP A 201 -0.53 -17.24 14.05
CA ASP A 201 0.25 -16.81 15.22
C ASP A 201 -0.58 -15.93 16.18
N ILE A 202 -1.86 -15.74 15.89
CA ILE A 202 -2.81 -15.01 16.72
C ILE A 202 -3.41 -15.94 17.75
N SER A 203 -3.61 -15.48 18.99
CA SER A 203 -4.44 -16.15 19.98
C SER A 203 -5.62 -15.27 20.39
N LYS A 204 -6.77 -15.89 20.66
CA LYS A 204 -7.99 -15.19 21.10
C LYS A 204 -8.32 -15.55 22.54
N ARG A 205 -8.59 -14.55 23.39
CA ARG A 205 -9.15 -14.74 24.74
C ARG A 205 -10.31 -13.78 24.94
N GLY A 206 -11.52 -14.35 25.01
CA GLY A 206 -12.75 -13.55 25.00
C GLY A 206 -12.83 -12.69 23.73
N ARG A 207 -12.88 -11.36 23.92
CA ARG A 207 -12.94 -10.37 22.82
C ARG A 207 -11.56 -9.80 22.43
N GLN A 208 -10.48 -10.25 23.05
CA GLN A 208 -9.14 -9.72 22.82
C GLN A 208 -8.30 -10.69 21.99
N LEU A 209 -7.52 -10.14 21.08
CA LEU A 209 -6.52 -10.86 20.29
C LEU A 209 -5.12 -10.55 20.81
N PHE A 210 -4.23 -11.53 20.71
CA PHE A 210 -2.83 -11.41 21.12
C PHE A 210 -1.92 -12.05 20.09
N TYR A 211 -0.65 -11.64 20.09
CA TYR A 211 0.43 -12.30 19.37
C TYR A 211 1.68 -12.38 20.25
N ARG A 212 2.70 -13.12 19.81
CA ARG A 212 3.99 -13.18 20.52
C ARG A 212 5.02 -12.26 19.88
N ARG A 213 5.70 -11.48 20.72
CA ARG A 213 6.85 -10.64 20.37
C ARG A 213 7.90 -10.72 21.47
N ASP A 214 9.15 -10.97 21.09
CA ASP A 214 10.29 -11.05 22.04
C ASP A 214 10.04 -11.98 23.24
N GLY A 215 9.39 -13.12 22.97
CA GLY A 215 9.04 -14.11 24.00
C GLY A 215 7.86 -13.70 24.89
N ARG A 216 7.29 -12.51 24.74
CA ARG A 216 6.13 -12.01 25.49
C ARG A 216 4.86 -12.07 24.66
N GLU A 217 3.73 -12.15 25.34
CA GLU A 217 2.42 -12.02 24.71
C GLU A 217 1.99 -10.55 24.73
N VAL A 218 1.55 -10.03 23.59
CA VAL A 218 1.20 -8.61 23.40
C VAL A 218 -0.23 -8.52 22.89
N PRO A 219 -1.10 -7.68 23.50
CA PRO A 219 -2.45 -7.47 23.02
C PRO A 219 -2.46 -6.74 21.67
N ILE A 220 -3.42 -7.08 20.83
CA ILE A 220 -3.66 -6.43 19.53
C ILE A 220 -4.83 -5.47 19.67
N GLU A 221 -4.59 -4.20 19.42
CA GLU A 221 -5.59 -3.13 19.41
C GLU A 221 -6.03 -2.76 17.99
N ARG A 222 -5.12 -2.86 17.02
CA ARG A 222 -5.37 -2.49 15.62
C ARG A 222 -4.72 -3.49 14.68
N ILE A 223 -5.42 -3.74 13.57
CA ILE A 223 -4.97 -4.67 12.53
C ILE A 223 -4.89 -3.92 11.22
N TYR A 224 -3.68 -3.84 10.66
CA TYR A 224 -3.46 -3.51 9.26
C TYR A 224 -3.62 -4.78 8.43
N ASN A 225 -4.84 -5.02 7.95
CA ASN A 225 -5.21 -6.30 7.34
C ASN A 225 -4.70 -6.42 5.89
N ARG A 226 -3.92 -7.48 5.62
CA ARG A 226 -3.42 -7.88 4.30
C ARG A 226 -3.87 -9.28 3.88
N VAL A 227 -4.81 -9.88 4.62
CA VAL A 227 -5.39 -11.18 4.28
C VAL A 227 -6.36 -11.05 3.11
N ILE A 228 -6.23 -11.94 2.14
CA ILE A 228 -7.17 -12.09 1.02
C ILE A 228 -8.05 -13.32 1.30
N PHE A 229 -9.36 -13.13 1.43
CA PHE A 229 -10.30 -14.21 1.78
C PHE A 229 -10.25 -15.37 0.78
N ASP A 230 -10.17 -15.10 -0.52
CA ASP A 230 -10.05 -16.14 -1.56
C ASP A 230 -8.82 -17.04 -1.36
N GLU A 231 -7.71 -16.48 -0.86
CA GLU A 231 -6.51 -17.24 -0.53
C GLU A 231 -6.71 -18.03 0.76
N LEU A 232 -7.27 -17.39 1.78
CA LEU A 232 -7.54 -18.03 3.07
C LEU A 232 -8.48 -19.23 2.95
N LEU A 233 -9.57 -19.10 2.18
CA LEU A 233 -10.56 -20.17 1.97
C LEU A 233 -9.99 -21.39 1.22
N ARG A 234 -8.91 -21.21 0.45
CA ARG A 234 -8.20 -22.31 -0.21
C ARG A 234 -7.25 -23.06 0.72
N ARG A 235 -7.13 -22.62 1.98
CA ARG A 235 -6.23 -23.15 3.00
C ARG A 235 -7.00 -23.62 4.25
N PRO A 236 -7.98 -24.54 4.12
CA PRO A 236 -8.82 -24.97 5.24
C PRO A 236 -8.04 -25.67 6.36
N GLU A 237 -6.79 -26.10 6.10
CA GLU A 237 -5.93 -26.74 7.09
C GLU A 237 -5.37 -25.77 8.14
N LEU A 238 -5.46 -24.44 7.94
CA LEU A 238 -4.88 -23.43 8.83
C LEU A 238 -5.56 -23.34 10.21
N ASN A 239 -6.72 -23.98 10.40
CA ASN A 239 -7.44 -24.13 11.69
C ASN A 239 -7.33 -22.88 12.59
N LEU A 240 -7.87 -21.76 12.12
CA LEU A 240 -7.69 -20.46 12.77
C LEU A 240 -8.30 -20.44 14.18
N PRO A 241 -7.63 -19.82 15.16
CA PRO A 241 -8.12 -19.70 16.53
C PRO A 241 -9.15 -18.56 16.71
N PHE A 242 -9.53 -17.90 15.63
CA PHE A 242 -10.53 -16.84 15.58
C PHE A 242 -11.25 -16.85 14.23
N SER A 243 -12.39 -16.16 14.17
CA SER A 243 -13.14 -15.90 12.95
C SER A 243 -13.13 -14.41 12.62
N PHE A 244 -13.11 -14.06 11.33
CA PHE A 244 -13.25 -12.66 10.88
C PHE A 244 -14.70 -12.17 10.97
N GLN A 245 -15.67 -13.08 11.16
CA GLN A 245 -17.09 -12.79 11.31
C GLN A 245 -17.49 -12.51 12.77
N GLU A 246 -16.56 -12.58 13.73
CA GLU A 246 -16.81 -12.49 15.18
C GLU A 246 -16.23 -11.23 15.85
#